data_AF-A0A7J4NV91-F1
#
_entry.id   AF-A0A7J4NV91-F1
#
_cell.length_a   1.000
_cell.length_b   1.000
_cell.length_c   1.000
_cell.angle_alpha   90.00
_cell.angle_beta   90.00
_cell.angle_gamma   90.00
#
_symmetry.space_group_name_H-M   'P 1'
#
loop_
_entity.id
_entity.type
_entity.pdbx_description
1 polymer ?
#
loop_
_entity_poly.entity_id
_entity_poly.type
_entity_poly.pdbx_seq_one_letter_code
_entity_poly.pdbx_strand_id
1 'polypeptide(L)'
;MKFDTLMQELEGIHDDFKLIPVKEIEVAEWVRWKCEYGCKAFGKHLTCPPYAPGPEETRKLIKCYEQALITRFNNVGPNLKVAPSHLHHYLWDAILTIHNTMFELERHAFLAGYYKAFAMAALPCSFCRDCLPEKEGFTLDHAAKRFCRHQEKARPSMEACGIDVFKTVRAAGYELEVRTSYQEQITFFGLLLID
;
A
#
# COMPACT_ATOMS: atom_id res chain seq x y z
N MET A 1 24.58 -2.96 -5.55
CA MET A 1 24.42 -2.18 -6.80
C MET A 1 24.67 -0.70 -6.50
N LYS A 2 24.99 0.16 -7.47
CA LYS A 2 24.99 1.62 -7.23
C LYS A 2 23.56 2.15 -7.22
N PHE A 3 23.27 3.18 -6.42
CA PHE A 3 21.92 3.73 -6.28
C PHE A 3 21.33 4.23 -7.61
N ASP A 4 22.12 4.94 -8.42
CA ASP A 4 21.65 5.44 -9.73
C ASP A 4 21.25 4.30 -10.68
N THR A 5 22.00 3.18 -10.67
CA THR A 5 21.66 2.01 -11.47
C THR A 5 20.36 1.38 -10.99
N LEU A 6 20.17 1.28 -9.68
CA LEU A 6 18.90 0.79 -9.13
C LEU A 6 17.74 1.69 -9.57
N MET A 7 17.86 3.01 -9.46
CA MET A 7 16.78 3.93 -9.85
C MET A 7 16.38 3.73 -11.32
N GLN A 8 17.35 3.60 -12.23
CA GLN A 8 17.09 3.31 -13.65
C GLN A 8 16.38 1.97 -13.86
N GLU A 9 16.77 0.94 -13.11
CA GLU A 9 16.10 -0.37 -13.21
C GLU A 9 14.68 -0.34 -12.64
N LEU A 10 14.45 0.40 -11.55
CA LEU A 10 13.11 0.60 -10.98
C LEU A 10 12.20 1.41 -11.92
N GLU A 11 12.74 2.41 -12.62
CA GLU A 11 12.01 3.15 -13.69
C GLU A 11 11.53 2.22 -14.81
N GLY A 12 12.27 1.14 -15.07
CA GLY A 12 11.86 0.08 -16.01
C GLY A 12 10.68 -0.76 -15.52
N ILE A 13 10.39 -0.77 -14.22
CA ILE A 13 9.23 -1.46 -13.61
C ILE A 13 8.04 -0.51 -13.50
N HIS A 14 8.28 0.72 -13.04
CA HIS A 14 7.27 1.76 -12.89
C HIS A 14 7.94 3.13 -13.03
N ASP A 15 7.47 3.96 -13.95
CA ASP A 15 8.15 5.19 -14.38
C ASP A 15 7.72 6.46 -13.61
N ASP A 16 6.69 6.37 -12.76
CA ASP A 16 6.17 7.50 -12.00
C ASP A 16 6.38 7.30 -10.49
N PHE A 17 7.56 7.68 -10.02
CA PHE A 17 7.86 7.76 -8.60
C PHE A 17 8.78 8.92 -8.25
N LYS A 18 8.80 9.27 -6.96
CA LYS A 18 9.70 10.30 -6.41
C LYS A 18 10.38 9.80 -5.15
N LEU A 19 11.68 10.07 -5.05
CA LEU A 19 12.46 9.84 -3.85
C LEU A 19 12.18 10.93 -2.81
N ILE A 20 11.92 10.52 -1.58
CA ILE A 20 11.75 11.41 -0.42
C ILE A 20 12.58 10.92 0.76
N PRO A 21 13.06 11.83 1.63
CA PRO A 21 13.62 11.42 2.91
C PRO A 21 12.48 10.96 3.83
N VAL A 22 12.70 9.91 4.62
CA VAL A 22 11.62 9.29 5.41
C VAL A 22 10.99 10.21 6.46
N LYS A 23 11.68 11.29 6.84
CA LYS A 23 11.15 12.34 7.74
C LYS A 23 9.91 13.05 7.19
N GLU A 24 9.69 12.99 5.88
CA GLU A 24 8.51 13.56 5.22
C GLU A 24 7.30 12.60 5.23
N ILE A 25 7.50 11.35 5.66
CA ILE A 25 6.40 10.39 5.81
C ILE A 25 5.64 10.71 7.10
N GLU A 26 4.40 11.16 6.93
CA GLU A 26 3.52 11.42 8.06
C GLU A 26 2.77 10.14 8.44
N VAL A 27 2.95 9.69 9.68
CA VAL A 27 2.06 8.70 10.30
C VAL A 27 1.15 9.44 11.28
N ALA A 28 -0.13 9.10 11.38
CA ALA A 28 -1.05 9.77 12.28
C ALA A 28 -2.13 8.83 12.83
N GLU A 29 -2.45 8.98 14.12
CA GLU A 29 -3.41 8.12 14.81
C GLU A 29 -4.80 8.17 14.18
N TRP A 30 -5.23 9.34 13.71
CA TRP A 30 -6.55 9.53 13.11
C TRP A 30 -6.77 8.69 11.85
N VAL A 31 -5.70 8.30 11.15
CA VAL A 31 -5.80 7.43 9.96
C VAL A 31 -6.38 6.08 10.35
N ARG A 32 -5.96 5.53 11.51
CA ARG A 32 -6.52 4.29 12.05
C ARG A 32 -8.00 4.43 12.36
N TRP A 33 -8.42 5.56 12.93
CA TRP A 33 -9.84 5.86 13.18
C TRP A 33 -10.68 5.88 11.89
N LYS A 34 -10.14 6.41 10.78
CA LYS A 34 -10.82 6.35 9.48
C LYS A 34 -10.95 4.93 8.96
N CYS A 35 -9.95 4.07 9.16
CA CYS A 35 -10.06 2.65 8.82
C CYS A 35 -11.12 1.95 9.67
N GLU A 36 -11.10 2.12 10.98
CA GLU A 36 -12.00 1.44 11.93
C GLU A 36 -13.46 1.85 11.78
N TYR A 37 -13.74 3.14 11.62
CA TYR A 37 -15.10 3.67 11.64
C TYR A 37 -15.60 4.16 10.29
N GLY A 38 -14.73 4.28 9.29
CA GLY A 38 -15.07 4.79 7.95
C GLY A 38 -15.03 3.73 6.84
N CYS A 39 -14.35 2.60 7.04
CA CYS A 39 -14.17 1.59 5.99
C CYS A 39 -15.11 0.39 6.17
N LYS A 40 -15.95 0.12 5.18
CA LYS A 40 -16.82 -1.08 5.14
C LYS A 40 -16.04 -2.41 5.03
N ALA A 41 -14.74 -2.34 4.77
CA ALA A 41 -13.84 -3.49 4.65
C ALA A 41 -12.90 -3.65 5.87
N PHE A 42 -13.10 -2.89 6.95
CA PHE A 42 -12.35 -3.07 8.18
C PHE A 42 -12.43 -4.54 8.67
N GLY A 43 -11.30 -5.10 9.08
CA GLY A 43 -11.22 -6.47 9.58
C GLY A 43 -11.40 -7.58 8.54
N LYS A 44 -11.55 -7.25 7.24
CA LYS A 44 -11.77 -8.24 6.18
C LYS A 44 -10.48 -8.79 5.54
N HIS A 45 -9.39 -8.03 5.52
CA HIS A 45 -8.17 -8.40 4.79
C HIS A 45 -6.95 -8.45 5.71
N LEU A 46 -6.10 -9.48 5.62
CA LEU A 46 -4.88 -9.61 6.44
C LEU A 46 -3.85 -8.48 6.24
N THR A 47 -3.98 -7.70 5.17
CA THR A 47 -3.16 -6.53 4.87
C THR A 47 -3.77 -5.22 5.40
N CYS A 48 -4.90 -5.30 6.09
CA CYS A 48 -5.61 -4.17 6.69
C CYS A 48 -5.72 -4.34 8.22
N PRO A 49 -6.04 -3.25 8.94
CA PRO A 49 -6.38 -3.32 10.36
C PRO A 49 -7.48 -4.36 10.66
N PRO A 50 -7.39 -5.09 11.80
CA PRO A 50 -6.37 -5.01 12.84
C PRO A 50 -5.09 -5.85 12.57
N TYR A 51 -4.94 -6.41 11.37
CA TYR A 51 -3.85 -7.35 11.04
C TYR A 51 -2.59 -6.67 10.47
N ALA A 52 -2.71 -5.40 10.08
CA ALA A 52 -1.61 -4.53 9.66
C ALA A 52 -1.00 -3.76 10.85
N PRO A 53 0.30 -3.40 10.79
CA PRO A 53 0.96 -2.59 11.82
C PRO A 53 0.17 -1.34 12.21
N GLY A 54 0.13 -1.02 13.50
CA GLY A 54 -0.46 0.21 14.01
C GLY A 54 0.44 1.42 13.75
N PRO A 55 -0.06 2.65 13.98
CA PRO A 55 0.73 3.87 13.82
C PRO A 55 2.05 3.84 14.61
N GLU A 56 2.07 3.31 15.83
CA GLU A 56 3.28 3.22 16.65
C GLU A 56 4.33 2.28 16.02
N GLU A 57 3.93 1.06 15.62
CA GLU A 57 4.84 0.12 14.95
C GLU A 57 5.35 0.68 13.63
N THR A 58 4.49 1.34 12.85
CA THR A 58 4.87 1.96 11.58
C THR A 58 5.92 3.05 11.78
N ARG A 59 5.79 3.91 12.80
CA ARG A 59 6.83 4.91 13.11
C ARG A 59 8.16 4.27 13.47
N LYS A 60 8.14 3.16 14.24
CA LYS A 60 9.37 2.42 14.60
C LYS A 60 10.03 1.84 13.35
N LEU A 61 9.25 1.25 12.44
CA LEU A 61 9.75 0.73 11.17
C LEU A 61 10.39 1.83 10.32
N ILE A 62 9.70 2.95 10.11
CA ILE A 62 10.18 4.05 9.24
C ILE A 62 11.53 4.60 9.73
N LYS A 63 11.75 4.66 11.06
CA LYS A 63 13.03 5.12 11.65
C LYS A 63 14.24 4.24 11.32
N CYS A 64 14.02 3.04 10.77
CA CYS A 64 15.10 2.14 10.35
C CYS A 64 15.63 2.45 8.94
N TYR A 65 15.15 3.49 8.27
CA TYR A 65 15.49 3.85 6.90
C TYR A 65 15.87 5.33 6.80
N GLU A 66 16.58 5.70 5.74
CA GLU A 66 16.88 7.09 5.41
C GLU A 66 15.97 7.63 4.29
N GLN A 67 15.60 6.78 3.33
CA GLN A 67 14.90 7.17 2.12
C GLN A 67 13.69 6.28 1.82
N ALA A 68 12.79 6.81 0.99
CA ALA A 68 11.67 6.06 0.43
C ALA A 68 11.28 6.58 -0.94
N LEU A 69 10.65 5.72 -1.76
CA LEU A 69 10.01 6.10 -3.01
C LEU A 69 8.50 6.21 -2.80
N ILE A 70 7.90 7.33 -3.22
CA ILE A 70 6.45 7.45 -3.42
C ILE A 70 6.15 7.12 -4.87
N THR A 71 5.37 6.08 -5.12
CA THR A 71 5.01 5.61 -6.46
C THR A 71 3.58 6.04 -6.78
N ARG A 72 3.34 6.72 -7.90
CA ARG A 72 2.01 7.19 -8.29
C ARG A 72 1.40 6.29 -9.35
N PHE A 73 0.14 5.92 -9.17
CA PHE A 73 -0.65 5.18 -10.15
C PHE A 73 -1.86 6.03 -10.58
N ASN A 74 -1.79 6.59 -11.79
CA ASN A 74 -2.84 7.42 -12.40
C ASN A 74 -3.49 6.77 -13.63
N ASN A 75 -2.87 5.75 -14.21
CA ASN A 75 -3.34 5.04 -15.41
C ASN A 75 -4.03 3.70 -15.09
N VAL A 76 -4.37 3.47 -13.82
CA VAL A 76 -5.18 2.33 -13.39
C VAL A 76 -6.60 2.79 -13.12
N GLY A 77 -7.58 1.99 -13.54
CA GLY A 77 -8.98 2.39 -13.54
C GLY A 77 -9.90 1.29 -13.01
N PRO A 78 -11.16 1.65 -12.74
CA PRO A 78 -12.14 0.72 -12.24
C PRO A 78 -12.68 -0.22 -13.32
N ASN A 79 -13.21 -1.36 -12.87
CA ASN A 79 -14.07 -2.22 -13.68
C ASN A 79 -15.49 -1.64 -13.72
N LEU A 80 -15.84 -1.00 -14.83
CA LEU A 80 -17.14 -0.34 -15.04
C LEU A 80 -18.34 -1.31 -15.08
N LYS A 81 -18.11 -2.62 -15.08
CA LYS A 81 -19.18 -3.63 -14.95
C LYS A 81 -19.63 -3.84 -13.50
N VAL A 82 -18.89 -3.31 -12.53
CA VAL A 82 -19.20 -3.39 -11.10
C VAL A 82 -19.75 -2.05 -10.63
N ALA A 83 -20.79 -2.07 -9.80
CA ALA A 83 -21.33 -0.83 -9.25
C ALA A 83 -20.33 -0.18 -8.27
N PRO A 84 -20.11 1.15 -8.32
CA PRO A 84 -19.15 1.84 -7.45
C PRO A 84 -19.43 1.70 -5.94
N SER A 85 -20.67 1.37 -5.56
CA SER A 85 -21.04 1.02 -4.19
C SER A 85 -20.28 -0.20 -3.63
N HIS A 86 -19.78 -1.08 -4.52
CA HIS A 86 -18.91 -2.21 -4.21
C HIS A 86 -17.44 -1.85 -4.48
N LEU A 87 -16.96 -0.76 -3.85
CA LEU A 87 -15.70 -0.08 -4.17
C LEU A 87 -14.48 -0.99 -4.37
N HIS A 88 -14.31 -2.01 -3.51
CA HIS A 88 -13.17 -2.95 -3.61
C HIS A 88 -13.20 -3.78 -4.90
N HIS A 89 -14.38 -4.29 -5.29
CA HIS A 89 -14.54 -5.02 -6.56
C HIS A 89 -14.58 -4.08 -7.77
N TYR A 90 -15.08 -2.87 -7.58
CA TYR A 90 -15.02 -1.81 -8.58
C TYR A 90 -13.57 -1.45 -8.93
N LEU A 91 -12.65 -1.50 -7.96
CA LEU A 91 -11.24 -1.19 -8.15
C LEU A 91 -10.33 -2.42 -8.23
N TRP A 92 -10.90 -3.62 -8.39
CA TRP A 92 -10.18 -4.89 -8.25
C TRP A 92 -8.89 -4.96 -9.09
N ASP A 93 -9.00 -4.68 -10.38
CA ASP A 93 -7.88 -4.79 -11.31
C ASP A 93 -6.81 -3.71 -11.03
N ALA A 94 -7.24 -2.50 -10.68
CA ALA A 94 -6.33 -1.43 -10.26
C ALA A 94 -5.54 -1.82 -9.00
N ILE A 95 -6.21 -2.37 -7.99
CA ILE A 95 -5.59 -2.85 -6.76
C ILE A 95 -4.59 -3.97 -7.08
N LEU A 96 -4.96 -4.93 -7.93
CA LEU A 96 -4.07 -6.00 -8.35
C LEU A 96 -2.81 -5.47 -9.04
N THR A 97 -2.95 -4.50 -9.95
CA THR A 97 -1.80 -3.84 -10.59
C THR A 97 -0.91 -3.19 -9.54
N ILE A 98 -1.46 -2.36 -8.65
CA ILE A 98 -0.69 -1.66 -7.61
C ILE A 98 0.07 -2.66 -6.73
N HIS A 99 -0.61 -3.70 -6.23
CA HIS A 99 0.02 -4.67 -5.32
C HIS A 99 1.10 -5.51 -6.01
N ASN A 100 0.90 -5.91 -7.27
CA ASN A 100 1.94 -6.64 -8.02
C ASN A 100 3.15 -5.72 -8.31
N THR A 101 2.93 -4.50 -8.80
CA THR A 101 4.00 -3.54 -9.09
C THR A 101 4.81 -3.22 -7.84
N MET A 102 4.14 -2.94 -6.71
CA MET A 102 4.83 -2.64 -5.45
C MET A 102 5.66 -3.82 -4.94
N PHE A 103 5.16 -5.06 -5.11
CA PHE A 103 5.94 -6.25 -4.79
C PHE A 103 7.14 -6.44 -5.72
N GLU A 104 6.99 -6.18 -7.02
CA GLU A 104 8.09 -6.26 -7.99
C GLU A 104 9.18 -5.23 -7.69
N LEU A 105 8.82 -3.98 -7.37
CA LEU A 105 9.76 -2.95 -6.93
C LEU A 105 10.53 -3.36 -5.67
N GLU A 106 9.82 -3.88 -4.66
CA GLU A 106 10.45 -4.38 -3.42
C GLU A 106 11.42 -5.52 -3.71
N ARG A 107 10.96 -6.53 -4.46
CA ARG A 107 11.76 -7.70 -4.81
C ARG A 107 13.01 -7.29 -5.58
N HIS A 108 12.88 -6.36 -6.53
CA HIS A 108 14.00 -5.90 -7.33
C HIS A 108 15.03 -5.15 -6.48
N ALA A 109 14.58 -4.21 -5.65
CA ALA A 109 15.44 -3.49 -4.71
C ALA A 109 16.16 -4.45 -3.74
N PHE A 110 15.44 -5.41 -3.17
CA PHE A 110 16.00 -6.44 -2.29
C PHE A 110 17.11 -7.23 -2.98
N LEU A 111 16.85 -7.74 -4.20
CA LEU A 111 17.82 -8.51 -4.98
C LEU A 111 19.04 -7.68 -5.42
N ALA A 112 18.90 -6.35 -5.53
CA ALA A 112 19.99 -5.43 -5.84
C ALA A 112 20.91 -5.10 -4.65
N GLY A 113 20.58 -5.60 -3.45
CA GLY A 113 21.35 -5.44 -2.22
C GLY A 113 20.73 -4.50 -1.18
N TYR A 114 19.59 -3.87 -1.48
CA TYR A 114 18.82 -3.06 -0.53
C TYR A 114 17.98 -3.99 0.35
N TYR A 115 18.66 -4.78 1.18
CA TYR A 115 18.12 -5.94 1.89
C TYR A 115 16.99 -5.60 2.87
N LYS A 116 16.83 -4.32 3.25
CA LYS A 116 15.74 -3.82 4.08
C LYS A 116 14.50 -3.43 3.27
N ALA A 117 14.54 -3.44 1.93
CA ALA A 117 13.46 -2.94 1.10
C ALA A 117 12.09 -3.50 1.53
N PHE A 118 11.12 -2.59 1.72
CA PHE A 118 9.78 -2.96 2.16
C PHE A 118 8.73 -2.05 1.53
N ALA A 119 7.81 -2.65 0.79
CA ALA A 119 6.73 -1.94 0.12
C ALA A 119 5.44 -1.90 0.94
N MET A 120 4.73 -0.80 0.78
CA MET A 120 3.33 -0.63 1.16
C MET A 120 2.55 -0.21 -0.09
N ALA A 121 1.41 -0.85 -0.30
CA ALA A 121 0.57 -0.61 -1.48
C ALA A 121 -0.53 0.43 -1.19
N ALA A 122 -1.57 0.44 -2.02
CA ALA A 122 -2.82 1.17 -1.77
C ALA A 122 -3.99 0.19 -1.67
N LEU A 123 -4.98 0.50 -0.84
CA LEU A 123 -6.23 -0.24 -0.67
C LEU A 123 -6.06 -1.70 -0.16
N PRO A 124 -7.15 -2.35 0.29
CA PRO A 124 -7.12 -3.76 0.69
C PRO A 124 -6.70 -4.68 -0.45
N CYS A 125 -5.89 -5.70 -0.16
CA CYS A 125 -5.35 -6.64 -1.15
C CYS A 125 -6.44 -7.36 -1.96
N SER A 126 -6.22 -7.54 -3.27
CA SER A 126 -7.15 -8.23 -4.18
C SER A 126 -6.62 -9.56 -4.76
N PHE A 127 -5.59 -10.17 -4.16
CA PHE A 127 -5.03 -11.43 -4.69
C PHE A 127 -5.97 -12.63 -4.61
N CYS A 128 -6.91 -12.62 -3.66
CA CYS A 128 -7.90 -13.68 -3.48
C CYS A 128 -9.30 -13.07 -3.41
N ARG A 129 -10.30 -13.80 -3.95
CA ARG A 129 -11.72 -13.40 -3.90
C ARG A 129 -12.19 -13.05 -2.48
N ASP A 130 -11.92 -13.96 -1.54
CA ASP A 130 -12.26 -13.82 -0.13
C ASP A 130 -10.98 -14.04 0.70
N CYS A 131 -10.69 -13.13 1.62
CA CYS A 131 -9.51 -13.25 2.49
C CYS A 131 -9.81 -14.16 3.70
N LEU A 132 -8.77 -14.60 4.42
CA LEU A 132 -8.96 -15.48 5.59
C LEU A 132 -9.90 -14.89 6.66
N PRO A 133 -9.83 -13.59 6.99
CA PRO A 133 -10.72 -13.00 7.99
C PRO A 133 -12.21 -13.02 7.64
N GLU A 134 -12.55 -13.19 6.36
CA GLU A 134 -13.94 -13.27 5.91
C GLU A 134 -14.52 -14.68 6.06
N LYS A 135 -13.69 -15.67 6.38
CA LYS A 135 -14.15 -17.04 6.57
C LYS A 135 -14.82 -17.20 7.93
N GLU A 136 -15.92 -17.95 7.92
CA GLU A 136 -16.61 -18.34 9.16
C GLU A 136 -15.67 -19.12 10.08
N GLY A 137 -15.70 -18.80 11.37
CA GLY A 137 -14.84 -19.42 12.38
C GLY A 137 -13.37 -18.99 12.32
N PHE A 138 -13.00 -18.00 11.49
CA PHE A 138 -11.65 -17.45 11.52
C PHE A 138 -11.36 -16.82 12.89
N THR A 139 -10.30 -17.29 13.54
CA THR A 139 -9.78 -16.71 14.76
C THR A 139 -8.42 -16.09 14.47
N LEU A 140 -8.24 -14.86 14.93
CA LEU A 140 -6.96 -14.19 14.82
C LEU A 140 -5.99 -14.81 15.84
N ASP A 141 -5.01 -15.57 15.36
CA ASP A 141 -3.79 -15.86 16.11
C ASP A 141 -2.62 -15.02 15.57
N HIS A 142 -1.53 -14.93 16.34
CA HIS A 142 -0.32 -14.22 15.90
C HIS A 142 0.31 -14.80 14.62
N ALA A 143 -0.10 -16.00 14.21
CA ALA A 143 0.45 -16.73 13.08
C ALA A 143 -0.51 -16.80 11.88
N ALA A 144 -1.68 -16.13 11.90
CA ALA A 144 -2.73 -16.35 10.91
C ALA A 144 -2.28 -16.00 9.48
N LYS A 145 -1.28 -15.12 9.36
CA LYS A 145 -0.62 -14.78 8.10
C LYS A 145 0.06 -15.99 7.42
N ARG A 146 0.44 -17.04 8.16
CA ARG A 146 1.04 -18.29 7.62
C ARG A 146 0.12 -19.06 6.67
N PHE A 147 -1.19 -18.80 6.76
CA PHE A 147 -2.19 -19.46 5.92
C PHE A 147 -2.57 -18.62 4.70
N CYS A 148 -2.01 -17.42 4.54
CA CYS A 148 -2.18 -16.63 3.34
C CYS A 148 -1.46 -17.32 2.17
N ARG A 149 -2.19 -17.61 1.08
CA ARG A 149 -1.63 -18.26 -0.12
C ARG A 149 -0.70 -17.34 -0.93
N HIS A 150 -0.61 -16.07 -0.52
CA HIS A 150 0.17 -15.02 -1.16
C HIS A 150 1.05 -14.30 -0.13
N GLN A 151 1.44 -15.00 0.95
CA GLN A 151 2.23 -14.42 2.04
C GLN A 151 3.53 -13.77 1.54
N GLU A 152 4.14 -14.33 0.50
CA GLU A 152 5.37 -13.86 -0.13
C GLU A 152 5.25 -12.44 -0.69
N LYS A 153 4.06 -12.07 -1.20
CA LYS A 153 3.85 -10.80 -1.90
C LYS A 153 2.79 -9.87 -1.31
N ALA A 154 1.93 -10.37 -0.41
CA ALA A 154 0.93 -9.54 0.25
C ALA A 154 1.61 -8.49 1.13
N ARG A 155 1.34 -7.21 0.86
CA ARG A 155 1.83 -6.07 1.64
C ARG A 155 0.66 -5.25 2.16
N PRO A 156 0.78 -4.64 3.36
CA PRO A 156 -0.21 -3.69 3.82
C PRO A 156 -0.25 -2.45 2.93
N SER A 157 -1.37 -1.73 2.94
CA SER A 157 -1.43 -0.42 2.31
C SER A 157 -0.85 0.67 3.21
N MET A 158 -0.51 1.82 2.63
CA MET A 158 -0.02 2.98 3.39
C MET A 158 -1.02 3.39 4.48
N GLU A 159 -2.29 3.53 4.12
CA GLU A 159 -3.35 3.91 5.06
C GLU A 159 -3.63 2.83 6.11
N ALA A 160 -3.48 1.54 5.77
CA ALA A 160 -3.58 0.46 6.73
C ALA A 160 -2.49 0.55 7.82
N CYS A 161 -1.30 1.05 7.46
CA CYS A 161 -0.19 1.28 8.38
C CYS A 161 -0.31 2.60 9.16
N GLY A 162 -1.38 3.37 8.97
CA GLY A 162 -1.56 4.65 9.66
C GLY A 162 -0.83 5.82 9.01
N ILE A 163 -0.32 5.67 7.78
CA ILE A 163 0.31 6.77 7.03
C ILE A 163 -0.78 7.73 6.53
N ASP A 164 -0.62 9.01 6.84
CA ASP A 164 -1.38 10.09 6.22
C ASP A 164 -0.87 10.27 4.79
N VAL A 165 -1.52 9.56 3.88
CA VAL A 165 -1.16 9.56 2.45
C VAL A 165 -1.23 10.98 1.88
N PHE A 166 -2.23 11.79 2.24
CA PHE A 166 -2.38 13.14 1.70
C PHE A 166 -1.20 14.03 2.06
N LYS A 167 -0.83 14.08 3.34
CA LYS A 167 0.29 14.91 3.78
C LYS A 167 1.62 14.39 3.23
N THR A 168 1.81 13.07 3.23
CA THR A 168 3.04 12.43 2.73
C THR A 168 3.27 12.69 1.25
N VAL A 169 2.26 12.48 0.39
CA VAL A 169 2.44 12.67 -1.06
C VAL A 169 2.55 14.14 -1.45
N ARG A 170 1.94 15.05 -0.69
CA ARG A 170 2.13 16.50 -0.84
C ARG A 170 3.56 16.93 -0.53
N ALA A 171 4.20 16.34 0.47
CA ALA A 171 5.61 16.58 0.75
C ALA A 171 6.53 16.08 -0.39
N ALA A 172 6.11 15.03 -1.12
CA ALA A 172 6.76 14.60 -2.36
C ALA A 172 6.43 15.49 -3.58
N GLY A 173 5.64 16.56 -3.40
CA GLY A 173 5.21 17.45 -4.49
C GLY A 173 4.17 16.83 -5.43
N TYR A 174 3.36 15.89 -4.96
CA TYR A 174 2.16 15.45 -5.66
C TYR A 174 0.92 16.17 -5.12
N GLU A 175 -0.04 16.44 -5.99
CA GLU A 175 -1.35 16.97 -5.61
C GLU A 175 -2.34 15.82 -5.48
N LEU A 176 -3.09 15.81 -4.37
CA LEU A 176 -4.12 14.82 -4.09
C LEU A 176 -5.28 15.50 -3.36
N GLU A 177 -6.47 15.37 -3.92
CA GLU A 177 -7.70 15.95 -3.38
C GLU A 177 -8.75 14.88 -3.09
N VAL A 178 -9.61 15.16 -2.12
CA VAL A 178 -10.72 14.29 -1.76
C VAL A 178 -11.74 14.30 -2.90
N ARG A 179 -12.08 13.10 -3.39
CA ARG A 179 -13.07 12.92 -4.46
C ARG A 179 -14.49 12.97 -3.91
N THR A 180 -15.37 13.56 -4.69
CA THR A 180 -16.79 13.79 -4.38
C THR A 180 -17.72 12.97 -5.26
N SER A 181 -17.23 12.43 -6.38
CA SER A 181 -17.96 11.53 -7.29
C SER A 181 -17.11 10.34 -7.75
N TYR A 182 -17.77 9.22 -8.06
CA TYR A 182 -17.16 8.04 -8.66
C TYR A 182 -16.73 8.24 -10.12
N GLN A 183 -17.12 9.34 -10.75
CA GLN A 183 -16.69 9.70 -12.11
C GLN A 183 -15.33 10.39 -12.13
N GLU A 184 -14.88 10.90 -10.97
CA GLU A 184 -13.57 11.53 -10.89
C GLU A 184 -12.46 10.48 -10.96
N GLN A 185 -11.37 10.82 -11.66
CA GLN A 185 -10.19 9.97 -11.71
C GLN A 185 -9.60 9.82 -10.30
N ILE A 186 -9.38 8.56 -9.90
CA ILE A 186 -8.72 8.22 -8.65
C ILE A 186 -7.23 8.06 -8.91
N THR A 187 -6.42 8.67 -8.07
CA THR A 187 -4.96 8.51 -8.08
C THR A 187 -4.57 7.72 -6.86
N PHE A 188 -3.77 6.67 -7.04
CA PHE A 188 -3.27 5.83 -5.96
C PHE A 188 -1.79 6.05 -5.75
N PHE A 189 -1.34 5.77 -4.54
CA PHE A 189 0.07 5.87 -4.18
C PHE A 189 0.53 4.64 -3.43
N GLY A 190 1.71 4.14 -3.78
CA GLY A 190 2.47 3.20 -2.97
C GLY A 190 3.69 3.88 -2.34
N LEU A 191 4.30 3.19 -1.38
CA LEU A 191 5.53 3.59 -0.72
C LEU A 191 6.50 2.42 -0.73
N LEU A 192 7.73 2.63 -1.18
CA LEU A 192 8.83 1.69 -1.00
C LEU A 192 9.85 2.29 -0.02
N LEU A 193 10.00 1.71 1.16
CA LEU A 193 11.10 2.03 2.06
C LEU A 193 12.38 1.42 1.50
N ILE A 194 13.47 2.20 1.41
CA ILE A 194 14.70 1.76 0.77
C ILE A 194 15.94 2.35 1.46
N ASP A 195 16.92 1.49 1.73
CA ASP A 195 18.21 1.81 2.35
C ASP A 195 19.20 0.65 2.14
#